data_AF-A0A2A5HVI7-F1
#
_entry.id   AF-A0A2A5HVI7-F1
#
_cell.length_a   1.000
_cell.length_b   1.000
_cell.length_c   1.000
_cell.angle_alpha   90.00
_cell.angle_beta   90.00
_cell.angle_gamma   90.00
#
_symmetry.space_group_name_H-M   'P 1'
#
loop_
_entity.id
_entity.type
_entity.pdbx_description
1 polymer ?
#
loop_
_entity_poly.entity_id
_entity_poly.type
_entity_poly.pdbx_seq_one_letter_code
_entity_poly.pdbx_strand_id
1 'polypeptide(L)'
;MFRVLVSHFNINNFNLSRFDIKCFNIKSMLNGVVVFCALFSTGLALAGEKVDELVAAQADEIVVIEVDFERVVLRGWDKDQIKITGELHEKSKGYTLKQNDGRTRFRVNKQSNVTLRDKGYLEIFIPFGSDVDLAVVNSTATVEHLAGPLKVASVNGAVFVSDVAKRITLNSVNGKITGRVLSGNIVIEAVNGKIDLANSIGRLDVSTVNGTVTTEGRLSNVNVHTVNGEVTLKLGLVERLNVESVNGAVNVTTALNENADVNISTLNGKVRLALADSSDAKIKLKTRGRIKNNFSNDPVKKQQYGPNKWLDFVAGNGSASVNVSTGGGRIVLDRYKAKELAGERKQKPFVSTADYTEESNNQVPTDDTLQEVKDKFFDEFYRAEGAALAKGARIYIADLEVDFSRHWLREHRSRHMLKRYQKRIQKDFPVLFKKRFHKVFEKNEAVSVVEQVGDASILLVPYIEKLDITGPDFQDGTRFKVKQAGRAALALDVVDLASNTVIARFYDSRETDSAGFSYFEDASRIYNYREFGQLMTKWGARVLDRLEAL
;
A
#
# COMPACT_ATOMS: atom_id res chain seq x y z
N MET A 1 6.73 28.45 27.39
CA MET A 1 6.29 29.72 26.76
C MET A 1 5.86 29.41 25.34
N PHE A 2 4.65 28.85 25.17
CA PHE A 2 4.07 28.50 23.86
C PHE A 2 2.90 29.46 23.60
N ARG A 3 3.03 30.26 22.55
CA ARG A 3 2.06 31.25 22.12
C ARG A 3 1.18 30.57 21.05
N VAL A 4 -0.03 30.18 21.43
CA VAL A 4 -1.03 29.67 20.49
C VAL A 4 -1.61 30.87 19.75
N LEU A 5 -1.35 30.94 18.45
CA LEU A 5 -1.98 31.88 17.52
C LEU A 5 -3.37 31.33 17.18
N VAL A 6 -4.39 31.81 17.88
CA VAL A 6 -5.78 31.76 17.44
C VAL A 6 -6.11 33.11 16.80
N SER A 7 -6.12 33.18 15.47
CA SER A 7 -6.72 34.28 14.72
C SER A 7 -7.96 33.73 14.00
N HIS A 8 -9.13 33.92 14.62
CA HIS A 8 -10.15 34.88 14.18
C HIS A 8 -10.84 34.50 12.87
N PHE A 9 -11.97 33.78 12.97
CA PHE A 9 -13.08 33.96 12.05
C PHE A 9 -14.25 34.55 12.84
N ASN A 10 -14.50 35.82 12.54
CA ASN A 10 -15.43 36.72 13.19
C ASN A 10 -16.83 36.47 12.62
N ILE A 11 -17.78 36.05 13.44
CA ILE A 11 -19.22 36.02 13.11
C ILE A 11 -19.80 37.28 13.73
N ASN A 12 -20.16 38.26 12.89
CA ASN A 12 -21.23 39.22 13.09
C ASN A 12 -21.16 40.25 11.96
N ASN A 13 -22.16 40.24 11.06
CA ASN A 13 -22.94 41.45 10.76
C ASN A 13 -23.99 41.28 9.65
N PHE A 14 -25.18 41.80 9.96
CA PHE A 14 -26.28 42.30 9.10
C PHE A 14 -27.20 41.27 8.41
N ASN A 15 -28.51 41.49 8.31
CA ASN A 15 -29.44 42.38 9.01
C ASN A 15 -30.87 41.85 8.74
N LEU A 16 -31.77 42.00 9.72
CA LEU A 16 -33.19 41.72 9.58
C LEU A 16 -33.88 42.84 8.80
N SER A 17 -34.63 42.50 7.75
CA SER A 17 -35.72 43.34 7.26
C SER A 17 -37.00 42.52 7.12
N ARG A 18 -37.98 42.87 7.96
CA ARG A 18 -39.40 42.55 7.87
C ARG A 18 -39.96 42.82 6.47
N PHE A 19 -40.95 42.03 6.04
CA PHE A 19 -42.20 42.59 5.51
C PHE A 19 -43.38 41.63 5.75
N ASP A 20 -44.51 42.24 6.09
CA ASP A 20 -45.75 41.66 6.60
C ASP A 20 -46.62 40.94 5.56
N ILE A 21 -47.32 39.91 6.07
CA ILE A 21 -48.75 39.57 5.94
C ILE A 21 -49.49 40.03 4.67
N LYS A 22 -50.11 39.06 3.97
CA LYS A 22 -51.54 39.13 3.61
C LYS A 22 -52.16 37.76 3.34
N CYS A 23 -53.28 37.51 4.02
CA CYS A 23 -54.19 36.39 3.85
C CYS A 23 -54.88 36.43 2.48
N PHE A 24 -55.18 35.26 1.92
CA PHE A 24 -56.36 35.07 1.08
C PHE A 24 -56.97 33.69 1.35
N ASN A 25 -58.28 33.69 1.59
CA ASN A 25 -59.09 32.56 2.04
C ASN A 25 -60.26 32.45 1.07
N ILE A 26 -60.46 31.31 0.41
CA ILE A 26 -61.72 30.96 -0.24
C ILE A 26 -62.02 29.48 0.01
N LYS A 27 -63.13 29.24 0.73
CA LYS A 27 -63.85 27.97 0.89
C LYS A 27 -64.83 27.77 -0.28
N SER A 28 -65.05 26.51 -0.67
CA SER A 28 -66.33 25.94 -1.17
C SER A 28 -66.06 24.50 -1.66
N MET A 29 -66.32 23.45 -0.87
CA MET A 29 -67.57 22.67 -0.67
C MET A 29 -68.06 21.78 -1.85
N LEU A 30 -68.05 20.47 -1.55
CA LEU A 30 -69.04 19.39 -1.85
C LEU A 30 -69.29 18.92 -3.29
N ASN A 31 -68.98 17.64 -3.60
CA ASN A 31 -69.86 16.46 -3.41
C ASN A 31 -69.36 15.23 -4.18
N GLY A 32 -69.57 14.01 -3.63
CA GLY A 32 -69.63 12.77 -4.41
C GLY A 32 -68.88 11.56 -3.84
N VAL A 33 -69.55 10.79 -2.97
CA VAL A 33 -69.17 9.46 -2.43
C VAL A 33 -69.16 8.42 -3.58
N VAL A 34 -68.23 7.47 -3.70
CA VAL A 34 -68.35 6.05 -3.25
C VAL A 34 -67.08 5.29 -3.68
N VAL A 35 -66.42 4.60 -2.74
CA VAL A 35 -65.93 3.19 -2.76
C VAL A 35 -64.78 3.08 -1.73
N PHE A 36 -65.03 2.26 -0.73
CA PHE A 36 -64.14 1.86 0.33
C PHE A 36 -63.10 0.87 -0.22
N CYS A 37 -61.91 1.36 -0.60
CA CYS A 37 -60.72 0.51 -0.66
C CYS A 37 -59.94 0.76 0.62
N ALA A 38 -59.75 -0.30 1.41
CA ALA A 38 -58.84 -0.33 2.53
C ALA A 38 -57.44 0.09 2.06
N LEU A 39 -57.13 1.37 2.24
CA LEU A 39 -55.76 1.85 2.29
C LEU A 39 -55.16 1.20 3.53
N PHE A 40 -54.50 0.05 3.33
CA PHE A 40 -53.31 -0.24 4.09
C PHE A 40 -52.52 1.06 4.14
N SER A 41 -52.45 1.67 5.32
CA SER A 41 -51.39 2.60 5.65
C SER A 41 -50.09 1.79 5.56
N THR A 42 -49.62 1.57 4.34
CA THR A 42 -48.21 1.32 4.11
C THR A 42 -47.53 2.52 4.73
N GLY A 43 -47.01 2.34 5.94
CA GLY A 43 -46.04 3.26 6.49
C GLY A 43 -45.05 3.49 5.37
N LEU A 44 -44.97 4.74 4.91
CA LEU A 44 -43.91 5.17 4.03
C LEU A 44 -42.62 4.87 4.79
N ALA A 45 -42.05 3.70 4.56
CA ALA A 45 -40.64 3.45 4.76
C ALA A 45 -39.98 4.41 3.77
N LEU A 46 -39.64 5.61 4.24
CA LEU A 46 -38.82 6.56 3.51
C LEU A 46 -37.45 5.91 3.36
N ALA A 47 -37.26 5.10 2.32
CA ALA A 47 -35.96 4.57 1.98
C ALA A 47 -35.00 5.74 1.66
N GLY A 48 -33.72 5.56 1.95
CA GLY A 48 -32.71 6.57 1.66
C GLY A 48 -32.62 6.87 0.17
N GLU A 49 -32.22 8.10 -0.17
CA GLU A 49 -32.01 8.51 -1.57
C GLU A 49 -30.84 7.70 -2.18
N LYS A 50 -31.08 7.03 -3.31
CA LYS A 50 -30.04 6.28 -4.03
C LYS A 50 -29.11 7.24 -4.80
N VAL A 51 -27.82 6.92 -4.78
CA VAL A 51 -26.79 7.60 -5.57
C VAL A 51 -26.26 6.63 -6.61
N ASP A 52 -26.18 7.06 -7.87
CA ASP A 52 -25.52 6.35 -8.97
C ASP A 52 -25.00 7.38 -9.98
N GLU A 53 -23.83 7.94 -9.66
CA GLU A 53 -23.17 8.96 -10.46
C GLU A 53 -21.94 8.38 -11.15
N LEU A 54 -21.73 8.77 -12.40
CA LEU A 54 -20.55 8.42 -13.18
C LEU A 54 -20.08 9.66 -13.95
N VAL A 55 -18.93 10.18 -13.56
CA VAL A 55 -18.33 11.37 -14.18
C VAL A 55 -16.95 11.05 -14.73
N ALA A 56 -16.57 11.70 -15.83
CA ALA A 56 -15.20 11.62 -16.33
C ALA A 56 -14.25 12.29 -15.32
N ALA A 57 -13.03 11.77 -15.20
CA ALA A 57 -12.05 12.30 -14.26
C ALA A 57 -10.62 12.16 -14.80
N GLN A 58 -9.74 13.08 -14.43
CA GLN A 58 -8.32 12.99 -14.75
C GLN A 58 -7.63 11.99 -13.81
N ALA A 59 -6.52 11.38 -14.26
CA ALA A 59 -5.83 10.35 -13.50
C ALA A 59 -5.28 10.83 -12.14
N ASP A 60 -4.94 12.12 -12.01
CA ASP A 60 -4.39 12.80 -10.83
C ASP A 60 -5.34 13.85 -10.24
N GLU A 61 -6.62 13.77 -10.58
CA GLU A 61 -7.65 14.71 -10.15
C GLU A 61 -7.73 14.85 -8.62
N ILE A 62 -7.96 16.08 -8.15
CA ILE A 62 -8.22 16.34 -6.73
C ILE A 62 -9.66 15.94 -6.42
N VAL A 63 -9.83 14.91 -5.60
CA VAL A 63 -11.15 14.40 -5.20
C VAL A 63 -11.41 14.74 -3.74
N VAL A 64 -12.40 15.60 -3.49
CA VAL A 64 -12.84 16.00 -2.15
C VAL A 64 -14.16 15.33 -1.81
N ILE A 65 -14.20 14.57 -0.74
CA ILE A 65 -15.38 13.84 -0.29
C ILE A 65 -15.71 14.22 1.15
N GLU A 66 -16.92 14.72 1.37
CA GLU A 66 -17.42 15.11 2.69
C GLU A 66 -18.69 14.31 3.03
N VAL A 67 -18.59 13.44 4.03
CA VAL A 67 -19.64 12.47 4.40
C VAL A 67 -19.87 12.47 5.92
N ASP A 68 -21.13 12.28 6.33
CA ASP A 68 -21.52 12.28 7.74
C ASP A 68 -22.55 11.20 8.08
N PHE A 69 -22.47 10.00 7.51
CA PHE A 69 -23.34 8.85 7.85
C PHE A 69 -22.54 7.55 8.03
N GLU A 70 -23.17 6.39 8.16
CA GLU A 70 -22.54 5.15 8.64
C GLU A 70 -21.21 4.72 7.95
N ARG A 71 -21.16 4.59 6.62
CA ARG A 71 -19.99 4.00 5.95
C ARG A 71 -19.67 4.62 4.58
N VAL A 72 -18.39 4.87 4.34
CA VAL A 72 -17.84 5.25 3.03
C VAL A 72 -16.67 4.34 2.66
N VAL A 73 -16.69 3.80 1.45
CA VAL A 73 -15.64 2.97 0.86
C VAL A 73 -15.12 3.68 -0.38
N LEU A 74 -13.84 4.00 -0.40
CA LEU A 74 -13.14 4.61 -1.52
C LEU A 74 -12.14 3.61 -2.09
N ARG A 75 -12.20 3.36 -3.39
CA ARG A 75 -11.34 2.42 -4.10
C ARG A 75 -10.68 3.11 -5.29
N GLY A 76 -9.36 3.03 -5.39
CA GLY A 76 -8.70 3.35 -6.64
C GLY A 76 -8.97 2.29 -7.72
N TRP A 77 -9.08 2.69 -8.98
CA TRP A 77 -9.27 1.80 -10.13
C TRP A 77 -8.57 2.30 -11.40
N ASP A 78 -8.63 1.49 -12.46
CA ASP A 78 -7.95 1.68 -13.74
C ASP A 78 -8.76 2.47 -14.79
N LYS A 79 -9.71 3.29 -14.35
CA LYS A 79 -10.56 4.09 -15.23
C LYS A 79 -10.43 5.57 -14.92
N ASP A 80 -10.44 6.38 -15.97
CA ASP A 80 -10.45 7.85 -15.95
C ASP A 80 -11.85 8.39 -15.68
N GLN A 81 -12.47 7.84 -14.63
CA GLN A 81 -13.84 8.12 -14.24
C GLN A 81 -13.93 8.07 -12.72
N ILE A 82 -14.82 8.87 -12.16
CA ILE A 82 -15.26 8.74 -10.77
C ILE A 82 -16.66 8.14 -10.79
N LYS A 83 -16.84 7.02 -10.10
CA LYS A 83 -18.14 6.38 -9.90
C LYS A 83 -18.55 6.46 -8.45
N ILE A 84 -19.75 6.93 -8.17
CA ILE A 84 -20.29 7.06 -6.81
C ILE A 84 -21.61 6.30 -6.77
N THR A 85 -21.67 5.25 -5.96
CA THR A 85 -22.88 4.44 -5.82
C THR A 85 -23.24 4.22 -4.36
N GLY A 86 -24.53 4.13 -4.06
CA GLY A 86 -25.00 3.70 -2.76
C GLY A 86 -26.33 4.31 -2.38
N GLU A 87 -26.53 4.49 -1.08
CA GLU A 87 -27.77 5.01 -0.50
C GLU A 87 -27.43 6.01 0.61
N LEU A 88 -27.99 7.20 0.54
CA LEU A 88 -27.84 8.22 1.58
C LEU A 88 -28.71 7.87 2.77
N HIS A 89 -28.34 8.39 3.94
CA HIS A 89 -29.19 8.31 5.13
C HIS A 89 -30.54 9.03 4.87
N GLU A 90 -31.66 8.48 5.34
CA GLU A 90 -33.04 8.99 5.10
C GLU A 90 -33.22 10.48 5.47
N LYS A 91 -32.54 10.94 6.52
CA LYS A 91 -32.51 12.35 6.97
C LYS A 91 -31.54 13.28 6.22
N SER A 92 -30.88 12.80 5.16
CA SER A 92 -30.01 13.62 4.32
C SER A 92 -30.85 14.58 3.46
N LYS A 93 -30.31 15.74 3.11
CA LYS A 93 -30.93 16.69 2.16
C LYS A 93 -30.30 16.57 0.78
N GLY A 94 -30.17 15.33 0.30
CA GLY A 94 -29.44 14.99 -0.92
C GLY A 94 -27.93 15.25 -0.83
N TYR A 95 -27.31 15.46 -1.97
CA TYR A 95 -25.88 15.65 -2.13
C TYR A 95 -25.57 16.72 -3.19
N THR A 96 -24.32 17.16 -3.21
CA THR A 96 -23.79 18.09 -4.20
C THR A 96 -22.56 17.46 -4.86
N LEU A 97 -22.59 17.29 -6.17
CA LEU A 97 -21.44 16.91 -6.99
C LEU A 97 -21.06 18.11 -7.88
N LYS A 98 -19.81 18.57 -7.79
CA LYS A 98 -19.27 19.67 -8.61
C LYS A 98 -17.92 19.28 -9.19
N GLN A 99 -17.76 19.50 -10.49
CA GLN A 99 -16.48 19.33 -11.20
C GLN A 99 -16.02 20.67 -11.76
N ASN A 100 -14.84 21.11 -11.32
CA ASN A 100 -14.20 22.33 -11.82
C ASN A 100 -12.72 22.02 -12.04
N ASP A 101 -12.25 22.05 -13.30
CA ASP A 101 -10.84 22.10 -13.69
C ASP A 101 -9.90 21.19 -12.85
N GLY A 102 -10.01 19.87 -13.06
CA GLY A 102 -9.16 18.88 -12.36
C GLY A 102 -9.47 18.74 -10.87
N ARG A 103 -10.65 19.19 -10.42
CA ARG A 103 -11.16 18.98 -9.07
C ARG A 103 -12.61 18.55 -9.06
N THR A 104 -12.87 17.40 -8.45
CA THR A 104 -14.20 16.89 -8.17
C THR A 104 -14.50 16.99 -6.68
N ARG A 105 -15.64 17.59 -6.33
CA ARG A 105 -16.13 17.66 -4.93
C ARG A 105 -17.49 16.99 -4.83
N PHE A 106 -17.58 15.99 -3.95
CA PHE A 106 -18.81 15.35 -3.54
C PHE A 106 -19.10 15.65 -2.07
N ARG A 107 -20.27 16.21 -1.77
CA ARG A 107 -20.67 16.58 -0.41
C ARG A 107 -22.09 16.13 -0.13
N VAL A 108 -22.28 15.40 0.96
CA VAL A 108 -23.61 15.04 1.46
C VAL A 108 -24.19 16.23 2.23
N ASN A 109 -25.39 16.66 1.87
CA ASN A 109 -26.05 17.79 2.51
C ASN A 109 -26.90 17.30 3.68
N LYS A 110 -26.94 18.08 4.77
CA LYS A 110 -27.79 17.80 5.93
C LYS A 110 -28.46 19.07 6.44
N GLN A 111 -29.58 18.90 7.15
CA GLN A 111 -30.19 20.00 7.86
C GLN A 111 -29.33 20.40 9.07
N SER A 112 -29.26 21.70 9.34
CA SER A 112 -28.67 22.24 10.57
C SER A 112 -29.23 21.51 11.80
N ASN A 113 -28.36 21.11 12.72
CA ASN A 113 -28.68 20.38 13.96
C ASN A 113 -29.13 18.91 13.82
N VAL A 114 -29.06 18.31 12.63
CA VAL A 114 -29.27 16.86 12.47
C VAL A 114 -27.92 16.14 12.53
N THR A 115 -27.83 15.15 13.41
CA THR A 115 -26.77 14.13 13.35
C THR A 115 -27.33 12.96 12.57
N LEU A 116 -26.64 12.54 11.50
CA LEU A 116 -26.98 11.32 10.80
C LEU A 116 -26.19 10.21 11.51
N ARG A 117 -26.91 9.26 12.11
CA ARG A 117 -26.33 8.08 12.78
C ARG A 117 -27.10 6.89 12.26
N ASP A 118 -26.36 5.83 11.96
CA ASP A 118 -26.86 4.53 11.52
C ASP A 118 -27.60 4.59 10.17
N LYS A 119 -27.24 3.70 9.24
CA LYS A 119 -27.72 3.64 7.85
C LYS A 119 -27.13 4.71 6.92
N GLY A 120 -26.90 4.31 5.68
CA GLY A 120 -26.23 5.09 4.64
C GLY A 120 -24.86 4.50 4.27
N TYR A 121 -24.66 4.23 2.98
CA TYR A 121 -23.46 3.62 2.44
C TYR A 121 -23.10 4.28 1.12
N LEU A 122 -21.82 4.63 0.95
CA LEU A 122 -21.28 4.98 -0.36
C LEU A 122 -20.08 4.12 -0.70
N GLU A 123 -20.05 3.67 -1.95
CA GLU A 123 -18.88 3.14 -2.61
C GLU A 123 -18.46 4.08 -3.73
N ILE A 124 -17.21 4.51 -3.69
CA ILE A 124 -16.63 5.53 -4.53
C ILE A 124 -15.43 4.92 -5.23
N PHE A 125 -15.48 4.79 -6.54
CA PHE A 125 -14.34 4.39 -7.35
C PHE A 125 -13.72 5.63 -8.00
N ILE A 126 -12.40 5.76 -7.91
CA ILE A 126 -11.67 6.92 -8.43
C ILE A 126 -10.38 6.47 -9.14
N PRO A 127 -9.83 7.25 -10.08
CA PRO A 127 -8.56 6.92 -10.72
C PRO A 127 -7.45 6.70 -9.68
N PHE A 128 -6.58 5.69 -9.89
CA PHE A 128 -5.52 5.33 -8.93
C PHE A 128 -4.65 6.52 -8.48
N GLY A 129 -4.40 7.49 -9.36
CA GLY A 129 -3.49 8.61 -9.11
C GLY A 129 -4.10 9.80 -8.36
N SER A 130 -5.40 9.78 -8.08
CA SER A 130 -6.15 10.90 -7.51
C SER A 130 -5.57 11.42 -6.18
N ASP A 131 -5.61 12.74 -5.97
CA ASP A 131 -5.33 13.37 -4.67
C ASP A 131 -6.62 13.46 -3.86
N VAL A 132 -6.72 12.64 -2.82
CA VAL A 132 -7.95 12.45 -2.06
C VAL A 132 -7.93 13.24 -0.76
N ASP A 133 -8.93 14.10 -0.57
CA ASP A 133 -9.28 14.70 0.72
C ASP A 133 -10.63 14.14 1.18
N LEU A 134 -10.60 13.19 2.11
CA LEU A 134 -11.77 12.52 2.67
C LEU A 134 -12.04 13.03 4.09
N ALA A 135 -13.14 13.74 4.27
CA ALA A 135 -13.61 14.19 5.57
C ALA A 135 -14.86 13.40 6.00
N VAL A 136 -14.75 12.70 7.13
CA VAL A 136 -15.83 11.94 7.74
C VAL A 136 -16.07 12.38 9.18
N VAL A 137 -17.34 12.46 9.58
CA VAL A 137 -17.68 12.82 10.97
C VAL A 137 -18.14 11.59 11.74
N ASN A 138 -19.25 10.96 11.33
CA ASN A 138 -19.78 9.75 11.96
C ASN A 138 -19.58 8.46 11.13
N SER A 139 -18.72 8.51 10.11
CA SER A 139 -18.55 7.44 9.12
C SER A 139 -17.34 6.57 9.36
N THR A 140 -17.51 5.26 9.23
CA THR A 140 -16.35 4.37 9.00
C THR A 140 -15.84 4.62 7.58
N ALA A 141 -14.60 5.11 7.47
CA ALA A 141 -13.91 5.33 6.21
C ALA A 141 -13.03 4.14 5.87
N THR A 142 -13.22 3.55 4.69
CA THR A 142 -12.30 2.56 4.12
C THR A 142 -11.71 3.12 2.83
N VAL A 143 -10.38 3.15 2.73
CA VAL A 143 -9.66 3.62 1.53
C VAL A 143 -8.73 2.52 1.05
N GLU A 144 -8.89 2.07 -0.19
CA GLU A 144 -8.11 0.96 -0.76
C GLU A 144 -7.53 1.32 -2.14
N HIS A 145 -6.33 0.82 -2.42
CA HIS A 145 -5.69 0.86 -3.75
C HIS A 145 -5.47 2.28 -4.30
N LEU A 146 -4.88 3.19 -3.53
CA LEU A 146 -4.63 4.55 -3.99
C LEU A 146 -3.14 4.81 -4.19
N ALA A 147 -2.75 5.17 -5.42
CA ALA A 147 -1.39 5.55 -5.75
C ALA A 147 -1.11 7.05 -5.55
N GLY A 148 -2.15 7.89 -5.46
CA GLY A 148 -2.08 9.33 -5.20
C GLY A 148 -1.98 9.71 -3.71
N PRO A 149 -1.80 11.00 -3.38
CA PRO A 149 -1.86 11.49 -2.00
C PRO A 149 -3.21 11.20 -1.36
N LEU A 150 -3.18 10.90 -0.06
CA LEU A 150 -4.36 10.67 0.74
C LEU A 150 -4.32 11.55 1.98
N LYS A 151 -5.40 12.29 2.19
CA LYS A 151 -5.74 12.91 3.47
C LYS A 151 -7.09 12.38 3.93
N VAL A 152 -7.12 11.83 5.14
CA VAL A 152 -8.37 11.43 5.80
C VAL A 152 -8.48 12.17 7.12
N ALA A 153 -9.60 12.86 7.32
CA ALA A 153 -9.96 13.47 8.59
C ALA A 153 -11.22 12.79 9.15
N SER A 154 -11.11 12.19 10.33
CA SER A 154 -12.21 11.56 11.04
C SER A 154 -12.46 12.18 12.41
N VAL A 155 -13.73 12.37 12.77
CA VAL A 155 -14.10 12.78 14.13
C VAL A 155 -14.40 11.54 14.99
N ASN A 156 -15.42 10.75 14.64
CA ASN A 156 -15.90 9.63 15.45
C ASN A 156 -15.68 8.25 14.80
N GLY A 157 -15.67 8.17 13.48
CA GLY A 157 -15.63 6.89 12.77
C GLY A 157 -14.23 6.29 12.62
N ALA A 158 -14.17 4.96 12.50
CA ALA A 158 -12.91 4.27 12.27
C ALA A 158 -12.38 4.54 10.85
N VAL A 159 -11.07 4.62 10.71
CA VAL A 159 -10.38 4.81 9.43
C VAL A 159 -9.58 3.55 9.13
N PHE A 160 -9.88 2.91 8.01
CA PHE A 160 -9.16 1.76 7.46
C PHE A 160 -8.51 2.16 6.14
N VAL A 161 -7.19 2.02 6.06
CA VAL A 161 -6.44 2.35 4.84
C VAL A 161 -5.59 1.15 4.44
N SER A 162 -5.74 0.68 3.21
CA SER A 162 -5.01 -0.47 2.68
C SER A 162 -4.42 -0.17 1.31
N ASP A 163 -3.16 -0.58 1.09
CA ASP A 163 -2.50 -0.46 -0.22
C ASP A 163 -2.54 0.98 -0.78
N VAL A 164 -2.03 1.92 0.02
CA VAL A 164 -1.94 3.35 -0.33
C VAL A 164 -0.48 3.79 -0.33
N ALA A 165 -0.13 4.68 -1.26
CA ALA A 165 1.23 5.17 -1.46
C ALA A 165 1.37 6.70 -1.27
N LYS A 166 2.57 7.22 -1.53
CA LYS A 166 2.91 8.65 -1.59
C LYS A 166 2.85 9.38 -0.25
N ARG A 167 1.88 10.27 -0.05
CA ARG A 167 1.74 11.09 1.16
C ARG A 167 0.41 10.69 1.77
N ILE A 168 0.46 10.19 3.00
CA ILE A 168 -0.70 9.65 3.70
C ILE A 168 -0.83 10.43 5.00
N THR A 169 -1.88 11.23 5.13
CA THR A 169 -2.17 12.02 6.32
C THR A 169 -3.48 11.53 6.93
N LEU A 170 -3.41 10.92 8.11
CA LEU A 170 -4.57 10.34 8.78
C LEU A 170 -4.80 11.05 10.11
N ASN A 171 -5.88 11.81 10.18
CA ASN A 171 -6.24 12.60 11.34
C ASN A 171 -7.48 12.01 11.99
N SER A 172 -7.44 11.76 13.30
CA SER A 172 -8.57 11.23 14.04
C SER A 172 -8.73 11.85 15.42
N VAL A 173 -9.95 12.25 15.77
CA VAL A 173 -10.24 12.67 17.16
C VAL A 173 -10.49 11.44 18.04
N ASN A 174 -11.53 10.65 17.73
CA ASN A 174 -11.96 9.51 18.54
C ASN A 174 -11.84 8.15 17.83
N GLY A 175 -11.84 8.14 16.50
CA GLY A 175 -11.85 6.92 15.69
C GLY A 175 -10.53 6.15 15.72
N LYS A 176 -10.59 4.82 15.67
CA LYS A 176 -9.41 3.96 15.46
C LYS A 176 -8.87 4.19 14.04
N ILE A 177 -7.55 4.28 13.90
CA ILE A 177 -6.85 4.25 12.61
C ILE A 177 -6.19 2.89 12.43
N THR A 178 -6.51 2.20 11.34
CA THR A 178 -5.88 0.94 10.93
C THR A 178 -5.28 1.09 9.54
N GLY A 179 -3.96 0.95 9.43
CA GLY A 179 -3.24 1.00 8.15
C GLY A 179 -2.61 -0.34 7.82
N ARG A 180 -2.71 -0.77 6.55
CA ARG A 180 -2.09 -2.01 6.04
C ARG A 180 -1.38 -1.71 4.73
N VAL A 181 -0.12 -2.13 4.60
CA VAL A 181 0.64 -1.97 3.34
C VAL A 181 0.70 -0.50 2.90
N LEU A 182 0.97 0.40 3.84
CA LEU A 182 1.15 1.82 3.54
C LEU A 182 2.59 2.08 3.09
N SER A 183 2.77 2.90 2.06
CA SER A 183 4.10 3.21 1.52
C SER A 183 4.31 4.71 1.32
N GLY A 184 5.49 5.22 1.70
CA GLY A 184 5.87 6.62 1.52
C GLY A 184 5.94 7.40 2.83
N ASN A 185 5.44 8.63 2.85
CA ASN A 185 5.42 9.48 4.05
C ASN A 185 4.06 9.37 4.74
N ILE A 186 4.05 8.72 5.90
CA ILE A 186 2.85 8.46 6.69
C ILE A 186 2.87 9.41 7.88
N VAL A 187 1.89 10.30 7.94
CA VAL A 187 1.67 11.24 9.05
C VAL A 187 0.34 10.88 9.71
N ILE A 188 0.37 10.62 11.01
CA ILE A 188 -0.83 10.26 11.76
C ILE A 188 -0.96 11.15 12.99
N GLU A 189 -2.07 11.87 13.07
CA GLU A 189 -2.41 12.71 14.21
C GLU A 189 -3.68 12.16 14.87
N ALA A 190 -3.59 11.76 16.13
CA ALA A 190 -4.74 11.21 16.85
C ALA A 190 -4.89 11.74 18.27
N VAL A 191 -6.11 12.02 18.73
CA VAL A 191 -6.33 12.42 20.14
C VAL A 191 -6.54 11.20 21.03
N ASN A 192 -7.60 10.42 20.79
CA ASN A 192 -8.00 9.30 21.65
C ASN A 192 -7.94 7.92 20.97
N GLY A 193 -8.03 7.89 19.64
CA GLY A 193 -8.13 6.64 18.87
C GLY A 193 -6.85 5.80 18.89
N LYS A 194 -7.02 4.47 18.84
CA LYS A 194 -5.89 3.53 18.64
C LYS A 194 -5.36 3.64 17.20
N ILE A 195 -4.05 3.59 17.06
CA ILE A 195 -3.33 3.53 15.79
C ILE A 195 -2.70 2.14 15.64
N ASP A 196 -3.03 1.45 14.55
CA ASP A 196 -2.56 0.09 14.25
C ASP A 196 -2.06 0.03 12.79
N LEU A 197 -0.75 -0.01 12.60
CA LEU A 197 -0.11 -0.12 11.30
C LEU A 197 0.58 -1.48 11.15
N ALA A 198 0.40 -2.13 10.01
CA ALA A 198 1.11 -3.37 9.67
C ALA A 198 1.63 -3.35 8.23
N ASN A 199 2.75 -4.03 8.02
CA ASN A 199 3.42 -4.17 6.72
C ASN A 199 3.70 -2.83 6.00
N SER A 200 3.88 -1.75 6.77
CA SER A 200 4.08 -0.39 6.23
C SER A 200 5.57 -0.07 6.06
N ILE A 201 5.93 0.70 5.04
CA ILE A 201 7.33 0.90 4.60
C ILE A 201 7.54 2.38 4.21
N GLY A 202 8.70 2.94 4.54
CA GLY A 202 9.00 4.36 4.33
C GLY A 202 9.19 5.11 5.65
N ARG A 203 8.58 6.30 5.74
CA ARG A 203 8.71 7.20 6.90
C ARG A 203 7.40 7.28 7.66
N LEU A 204 7.50 7.34 8.98
CA LEU A 204 6.37 7.42 9.88
C LEU A 204 6.55 8.58 10.85
N ASP A 205 5.58 9.48 10.90
CA ASP A 205 5.42 10.48 11.94
C ASP A 205 4.07 10.27 12.61
N VAL A 206 4.08 10.00 13.92
CA VAL A 206 2.88 9.79 14.71
C VAL A 206 2.88 10.73 15.89
N SER A 207 1.80 11.49 16.03
CA SER A 207 1.53 12.32 17.20
C SER A 207 0.21 11.91 17.83
N THR A 208 0.23 11.54 19.11
CA THR A 208 -1.01 11.22 19.83
C THR A 208 -1.04 11.57 21.31
N VAL A 209 -2.20 12.01 21.82
CA VAL A 209 -2.35 12.35 23.23
C VAL A 209 -2.58 11.10 24.08
N ASN A 210 -3.66 10.35 23.81
CA ASN A 210 -4.08 9.19 24.61
C ASN A 210 -4.12 7.88 23.81
N GLY A 211 -3.96 7.95 22.48
CA GLY A 211 -4.05 6.78 21.60
C GLY A 211 -2.88 5.81 21.80
N THR A 212 -3.17 4.51 21.75
CA THR A 212 -2.10 3.49 21.66
C THR A 212 -1.57 3.42 20.24
N VAL A 213 -0.25 3.36 20.08
CA VAL A 213 0.43 3.20 18.79
C VAL A 213 0.99 1.78 18.71
N THR A 214 0.50 1.00 17.76
CA THR A 214 1.07 -0.30 17.39
C THR A 214 1.51 -0.24 15.94
N THR A 215 2.78 -0.56 15.67
CA THR A 215 3.31 -0.50 14.30
C THR A 215 4.24 -1.67 14.04
N GLU A 216 4.03 -2.32 12.90
CA GLU A 216 4.89 -3.34 12.34
C GLU A 216 5.28 -3.00 10.90
N GLY A 217 6.57 -2.99 10.59
CA GLY A 217 6.98 -2.72 9.22
C GLY A 217 8.44 -2.34 8.96
N ARG A 218 8.67 -2.06 7.67
CA ARG A 218 9.89 -1.61 6.99
C ARG A 218 10.26 -0.14 7.15
N LEU A 219 10.13 0.47 8.32
CA LEU A 219 10.21 1.94 8.43
C LEU A 219 11.64 2.41 8.73
N SER A 220 12.22 3.26 7.87
CA SER A 220 13.61 3.74 8.02
C SER A 220 13.72 4.93 8.97
N ASN A 221 12.74 5.82 8.94
CA ASN A 221 12.66 7.02 9.79
C ASN A 221 11.32 7.00 10.51
N VAL A 222 11.37 6.88 11.83
CA VAL A 222 10.19 6.80 12.67
C VAL A 222 10.29 7.86 13.75
N ASN A 223 9.33 8.79 13.76
CA ASN A 223 9.12 9.76 14.82
C ASN A 223 7.79 9.44 15.49
N VAL A 224 7.80 9.26 16.81
CA VAL A 224 6.58 9.04 17.59
C VAL A 224 6.59 9.97 18.80
N HIS A 225 5.60 10.85 18.86
CA HIS A 225 5.35 11.72 20.00
C HIS A 225 4.05 11.29 20.68
N THR A 226 4.10 11.03 21.98
CA THR A 226 2.89 10.76 22.75
C THR A 226 2.91 11.33 24.16
N VAL A 227 1.73 11.61 24.73
CA VAL A 227 1.61 12.04 26.13
C VAL A 227 1.38 10.83 27.04
N ASN A 228 0.27 10.12 26.83
CA ASN A 228 -0.16 9.02 27.70
C ASN A 228 -0.24 7.66 26.99
N GLY A 229 -0.16 7.63 25.66
CA GLY A 229 -0.33 6.42 24.86
C GLY A 229 0.82 5.43 25.01
N GLU A 230 0.50 4.13 25.02
CA GLU A 230 1.52 3.09 24.86
C GLU A 230 2.01 3.02 23.41
N VAL A 231 3.32 2.84 23.23
CA VAL A 231 3.97 2.73 21.92
C VAL A 231 4.60 1.35 21.81
N THR A 232 4.15 0.56 20.83
CA THR A 232 4.73 -0.73 20.47
C THR A 232 5.17 -0.71 19.02
N LEU A 233 6.49 -0.77 18.79
CA LEU A 233 7.10 -0.72 17.45
C LEU A 233 7.86 -2.02 17.19
N LYS A 234 7.48 -2.73 16.14
CA LYS A 234 8.21 -3.89 15.58
C LYS A 234 8.75 -3.50 14.21
N LEU A 235 9.96 -2.99 14.20
CA LEU A 235 10.57 -2.39 13.02
C LEU A 235 11.64 -3.32 12.44
N GLY A 236 11.84 -3.23 11.14
CA GLY A 236 13.03 -3.81 10.50
C GLY A 236 14.30 -3.02 10.84
N LEU A 237 15.14 -2.83 9.82
CA LEU A 237 16.35 -2.00 9.92
C LEU A 237 15.95 -0.52 9.91
N VAL A 238 16.33 0.20 10.97
CA VAL A 238 16.07 1.65 11.12
C VAL A 238 17.34 2.47 10.87
N GLU A 239 17.16 3.66 10.29
CA GLU A 239 18.19 4.69 10.18
C GLU A 239 17.99 5.80 11.22
N ARG A 240 16.74 6.18 11.47
CA ARG A 240 16.38 7.12 12.54
C ARG A 240 15.15 6.63 13.27
N LEU A 241 15.25 6.56 14.59
CA LEU A 241 14.10 6.31 15.45
C LEU A 241 14.11 7.37 16.56
N ASN A 242 13.15 8.29 16.53
CA ASN A 242 12.88 9.19 17.64
C ASN A 242 11.55 8.82 18.29
N VAL A 243 11.57 8.50 19.59
CA VAL A 243 10.35 8.28 20.37
C VAL A 243 10.39 9.17 21.59
N GLU A 244 9.38 10.01 21.73
CA GLU A 244 9.19 10.90 22.86
C GLU A 244 7.85 10.59 23.53
N SER A 245 7.88 10.29 24.82
CA SER A 245 6.67 9.99 25.59
C SER A 245 6.68 10.66 26.96
N VAL A 246 5.56 11.18 27.46
CA VAL A 246 5.51 11.68 28.85
C VAL A 246 5.35 10.53 29.84
N ASN A 247 4.24 9.78 29.74
CA ASN A 247 3.87 8.75 30.71
C ASN A 247 3.74 7.34 30.12
N GLY A 248 3.59 7.24 28.80
CA GLY A 248 3.34 5.98 28.10
C GLY A 248 4.52 5.01 28.14
N ALA A 249 4.22 3.70 28.18
CA ALA A 249 5.25 2.68 27.99
C ALA A 249 5.71 2.65 26.52
N VAL A 250 7.01 2.44 26.32
CA VAL A 250 7.63 2.35 24.99
C VAL A 250 8.29 0.99 24.85
N ASN A 251 7.75 0.17 23.96
CA ASN A 251 8.26 -1.15 23.59
C ASN A 251 8.73 -1.11 22.14
N VAL A 252 10.04 -1.20 21.92
CA VAL A 252 10.65 -1.17 20.58
C VAL A 252 11.40 -2.47 20.36
N THR A 253 11.18 -3.08 19.21
CA THR A 253 11.98 -4.18 18.68
C THR A 253 12.45 -3.79 17.30
N THR A 254 13.76 -3.75 17.07
CA THR A 254 14.33 -3.26 15.81
C THR A 254 15.70 -3.84 15.53
N ALA A 255 16.16 -3.72 14.29
CA ALA A 255 17.56 -3.89 13.91
C ALA A 255 18.12 -2.53 13.47
N LEU A 256 19.42 -2.33 13.57
CA LEU A 256 20.05 -1.05 13.26
C LEU A 256 20.76 -1.09 11.91
N ASN A 257 20.58 -0.05 11.11
CA ASN A 257 21.45 0.19 9.95
C ASN A 257 22.80 0.77 10.40
N GLU A 258 23.79 0.80 9.52
CA GLU A 258 25.01 1.56 9.77
C GLU A 258 24.67 3.05 9.98
N ASN A 259 25.34 3.70 10.94
CA ASN A 259 25.08 5.10 11.31
C ASN A 259 23.65 5.38 11.77
N ALA A 260 22.88 4.35 12.16
CA ALA A 260 21.55 4.57 12.70
C ALA A 260 21.58 5.44 13.96
N ASP A 261 20.60 6.33 14.09
CA ASP A 261 20.42 7.19 15.26
C ASP A 261 19.09 6.88 15.93
N VAL A 262 19.17 6.23 17.09
CA VAL A 262 18.02 5.84 17.91
C VAL A 262 18.00 6.69 19.16
N ASN A 263 16.99 7.53 19.30
CA ASN A 263 16.72 8.35 20.47
C ASN A 263 15.36 7.98 21.05
N ILE A 264 15.33 7.47 22.27
CA ILE A 264 14.09 7.17 22.99
C ILE A 264 14.11 7.93 24.30
N SER A 265 13.18 8.86 24.48
CA SER A 265 13.07 9.66 25.69
C SER A 265 11.68 9.55 26.31
N THR A 266 11.64 9.44 27.63
CA THR A 266 10.37 9.56 28.36
C THR A 266 10.52 10.17 29.74
N LEU A 267 9.49 10.83 30.26
CA LEU A 267 9.55 11.36 31.62
C LEU A 267 9.38 10.24 32.66
N ASN A 268 8.27 9.50 32.60
CA ASN A 268 7.90 8.49 33.61
C ASN A 268 7.70 7.08 33.02
N GLY A 269 7.63 6.98 31.69
CA GLY A 269 7.34 5.72 30.98
C GLY A 269 8.42 4.67 31.15
N LYS A 270 8.02 3.39 31.14
CA LYS A 270 8.96 2.27 31.03
C LYS A 270 9.42 2.17 29.58
N VAL A 271 10.71 1.94 29.38
CA VAL A 271 11.28 1.69 28.05
C VAL A 271 11.81 0.26 27.99
N ARG A 272 11.35 -0.49 26.99
CA ARG A 272 11.92 -1.77 26.60
C ARG A 272 12.41 -1.66 25.18
N LEU A 273 13.70 -1.81 24.97
CA LEU A 273 14.35 -1.81 23.66
C LEU A 273 14.95 -3.19 23.43
N ALA A 274 14.50 -3.90 22.40
CA ALA A 274 15.08 -5.15 21.93
C ALA A 274 15.81 -4.89 20.60
N LEU A 275 17.12 -5.13 20.60
CA LEU A 275 17.97 -4.99 19.41
C LEU A 275 18.36 -6.36 18.88
N ALA A 276 18.59 -6.47 17.57
CA ALA A 276 19.11 -7.72 17.00
C ALA A 276 20.50 -8.00 17.60
N ASP A 277 20.84 -9.27 17.84
CA ASP A 277 22.15 -9.68 18.38
C ASP A 277 23.33 -9.18 17.53
N SER A 278 23.09 -8.96 16.23
CA SER A 278 24.06 -8.43 15.26
C SER A 278 24.14 -6.89 15.23
N SER A 279 23.60 -6.17 16.22
CA SER A 279 23.56 -4.71 16.20
C SER A 279 24.90 -4.10 16.62
N ASP A 280 25.52 -3.33 15.73
CA ASP A 280 26.75 -2.56 15.97
C ASP A 280 26.44 -1.13 16.40
N ALA A 281 26.57 -0.82 17.69
CA ALA A 281 26.15 0.49 18.22
C ALA A 281 26.93 0.95 19.46
N LYS A 282 27.12 2.27 19.56
CA LYS A 282 27.44 2.97 20.80
C LYS A 282 26.13 3.17 21.56
N ILE A 283 25.98 2.44 22.66
CA ILE A 283 24.74 2.41 23.43
C ILE A 283 24.93 3.25 24.70
N LYS A 284 24.02 4.19 24.94
CA LYS A 284 23.95 5.04 26.14
C LYS A 284 22.54 5.00 26.71
N LEU A 285 22.40 4.50 27.93
CA LEU A 285 21.15 4.46 28.67
C LEU A 285 21.27 5.32 29.93
N LYS A 286 20.25 6.12 30.26
CA LYS A 286 20.24 6.97 31.47
C LYS A 286 18.87 6.98 32.14
N THR A 287 18.84 6.78 33.46
CA THR A 287 17.58 6.88 34.25
C THR A 287 17.84 7.09 35.73
N ARG A 288 16.87 7.64 36.48
CA ARG A 288 16.83 7.56 37.96
C ARG A 288 16.22 6.25 38.48
N GLY A 289 15.57 5.49 37.61
CA GLY A 289 14.91 4.21 37.87
C GLY A 289 15.88 3.02 37.88
N ARG A 290 15.49 1.92 37.22
CA ARG A 290 16.31 0.70 37.10
C ARG A 290 16.69 0.47 35.64
N ILE A 291 17.93 0.04 35.41
CA ILE A 291 18.39 -0.46 34.10
C ILE A 291 18.57 -1.97 34.24
N LYS A 292 17.99 -2.75 33.31
CA LYS A 292 18.28 -4.17 33.13
C LYS A 292 18.97 -4.33 31.77
N ASN A 293 20.22 -4.77 31.79
CA ASN A 293 20.99 -5.08 30.59
C ASN A 293 20.93 -6.60 30.36
N ASN A 294 20.21 -7.02 29.33
CA ASN A 294 20.18 -8.39 28.83
C ASN A 294 20.91 -8.51 27.47
N PHE A 295 21.54 -7.43 26.99
CA PHE A 295 22.23 -7.39 25.70
C PHE A 295 23.71 -7.77 25.84
N SER A 296 24.39 -7.23 26.87
CA SER A 296 25.79 -7.50 27.19
C SER A 296 26.01 -7.77 28.67
N ASN A 297 27.25 -8.10 29.05
CA ASN A 297 27.68 -8.28 30.44
C ASN A 297 28.18 -6.98 31.08
N ASP A 298 28.11 -5.84 30.38
CA ASP A 298 28.59 -4.55 30.89
C ASP A 298 27.79 -4.10 32.12
N PRO A 299 28.47 -3.69 33.20
CA PRO A 299 27.82 -3.35 34.45
C PRO A 299 27.14 -1.98 34.38
N VAL A 300 25.94 -1.89 34.95
CA VAL A 300 25.23 -0.63 35.13
C VAL A 300 25.96 0.22 36.18
N LYS A 301 26.39 1.42 35.78
CA LYS A 301 27.04 2.41 36.65
C LYS A 301 25.98 3.18 37.46
N LYS A 302 26.36 3.62 38.66
CA LYS A 302 25.51 4.37 39.58
C LYS A 302 26.26 5.59 40.09
N GLN A 303 25.57 6.71 40.26
CA GLN A 303 26.14 7.91 40.84
C GLN A 303 26.48 7.68 42.32
N GLN A 304 27.62 8.19 42.80
CA GLN A 304 28.02 8.07 44.20
C GLN A 304 27.01 8.73 45.15
N TYR A 305 26.49 9.90 44.74
CA TYR A 305 25.45 10.63 45.44
C TYR A 305 24.30 10.94 44.46
N GLY A 306 23.11 10.41 44.73
CA GLY A 306 21.91 10.63 43.93
C GLY A 306 21.39 9.37 43.20
N PRO A 307 20.17 9.42 42.64
CA PRO A 307 19.49 8.24 42.11
C PRO A 307 19.91 7.87 40.68
N ASN A 308 20.76 8.68 40.02
CA ASN A 308 21.07 8.50 38.61
C ASN A 308 21.87 7.21 38.37
N LYS A 309 21.45 6.50 37.33
CA LYS A 309 22.11 5.30 36.81
C LYS A 309 22.30 5.46 35.32
N TRP A 310 23.40 4.92 34.82
CA TRP A 310 23.68 4.92 33.40
C TRP A 310 24.39 3.64 32.97
N LEU A 311 24.28 3.34 31.69
CA LEU A 311 25.02 2.28 31.04
C LEU A 311 25.54 2.85 29.72
N ASP A 312 26.84 2.70 29.50
CA ASP A 312 27.52 3.11 28.28
C ASP A 312 28.50 2.00 27.87
N PHE A 313 28.34 1.49 26.65
CA PHE A 313 29.23 0.49 26.08
C PHE A 313 29.16 0.54 24.54
N VAL A 314 30.07 -0.19 23.90
CA VAL A 314 30.12 -0.34 22.46
C VAL A 314 29.81 -1.79 22.11
N ALA A 315 28.74 -2.01 21.35
CA ALA A 315 28.42 -3.29 20.74
C ALA A 315 29.10 -3.38 19.37
N GLY A 316 29.86 -4.46 19.17
CA GLY A 316 30.67 -4.68 17.97
C GLY A 316 31.53 -3.47 17.60
N ASN A 317 31.39 -2.94 16.39
CA ASN A 317 32.22 -1.82 15.92
C ASN A 317 31.66 -0.42 16.29
N GLY A 318 30.45 -0.35 16.85
CA GLY A 318 29.86 0.92 17.28
C GLY A 318 29.46 1.87 16.15
N SER A 319 29.00 1.33 15.02
CA SER A 319 28.62 2.11 13.83
C SER A 319 27.34 2.92 14.00
N ALA A 320 26.41 2.51 14.87
CA ALA A 320 25.19 3.25 15.18
C ALA A 320 25.27 3.96 16.55
N SER A 321 24.36 4.90 16.81
CA SER A 321 24.16 5.57 18.09
C SER A 321 22.80 5.22 18.67
N VAL A 322 22.76 4.73 19.90
CA VAL A 322 21.53 4.41 20.62
C VAL A 322 21.54 5.16 21.94
N ASN A 323 20.67 6.15 22.08
CA ASN A 323 20.45 6.90 23.31
C ASN A 323 19.04 6.63 23.84
N VAL A 324 18.97 6.13 25.07
CA VAL A 324 17.69 5.93 25.77
C VAL A 324 17.73 6.65 27.11
N SER A 325 16.77 7.53 27.35
CA SER A 325 16.66 8.24 28.61
C SER A 325 15.26 8.15 29.20
N THR A 326 15.17 7.95 30.52
CA THR A 326 13.91 8.19 31.22
C THR A 326 14.12 8.92 32.54
N GLY A 327 13.19 9.82 32.90
CA GLY A 327 13.24 10.58 34.15
C GLY A 327 13.12 9.69 35.39
N GLY A 328 12.16 8.75 35.40
CA GLY A 328 11.92 7.82 36.52
C GLY A 328 11.65 6.38 36.13
N GLY A 329 11.44 6.10 34.85
CA GLY A 329 11.04 4.79 34.35
C GLY A 329 12.15 3.73 34.41
N ARG A 330 11.74 2.47 34.28
CA ARG A 330 12.66 1.35 34.07
C ARG A 330 13.09 1.32 32.60
N ILE A 331 14.38 1.12 32.36
CA ILE A 331 14.93 0.76 31.04
C ILE A 331 15.28 -0.72 31.03
N VAL A 332 14.81 -1.45 30.04
CA VAL A 332 15.21 -2.82 29.74
C VAL A 332 15.81 -2.84 28.34
N LEU A 333 17.08 -3.23 28.24
CA LEU A 333 17.75 -3.47 26.97
C LEU A 333 17.84 -4.98 26.78
N ASP A 334 17.13 -5.49 25.79
CA ASP A 334 17.12 -6.88 25.39
C ASP A 334 17.87 -7.07 24.07
N ARG A 335 18.27 -8.31 23.81
CA ARG A 335 18.75 -8.75 22.52
C ARG A 335 17.87 -9.89 22.00
N TYR A 336 17.78 -10.05 20.69
CA TYR A 336 17.07 -11.17 20.06
C TYR A 336 17.86 -11.69 18.86
N LYS A 337 17.77 -12.99 18.60
CA LYS A 337 18.34 -13.54 17.37
C LYS A 337 17.46 -13.12 16.21
N ALA A 338 18.01 -12.56 15.14
CA ALA A 338 17.21 -12.11 13.99
C ALA A 338 16.34 -13.23 13.36
N LYS A 339 16.69 -14.52 13.58
CA LYS A 339 15.84 -15.68 13.23
C LYS A 339 14.54 -15.79 14.06
N GLU A 340 14.45 -15.19 15.24
CA GLU A 340 13.32 -15.30 16.18
C GLU A 340 12.17 -14.33 15.92
N LEU A 341 12.32 -13.27 15.10
CA LEU A 341 11.15 -12.54 14.57
C LEU A 341 10.46 -13.26 13.41
N ALA A 342 11.07 -14.32 12.88
CA ALA A 342 10.60 -15.09 11.73
C ALA A 342 9.93 -16.43 12.10
N GLY A 343 9.73 -16.76 13.37
CA GLY A 343 8.93 -17.92 13.82
C GLY A 343 8.27 -17.62 15.17
N GLU A 344 7.02 -17.95 15.50
CA GLU A 344 6.05 -18.85 14.89
C GLU A 344 4.63 -18.26 15.10
N ARG A 345 3.90 -17.97 14.03
CA ARG A 345 2.51 -18.39 13.93
C ARG A 345 2.50 -19.45 12.85
N LYS A 346 2.29 -20.71 13.25
CA LYS A 346 2.12 -21.84 12.34
C LYS A 346 1.00 -21.54 11.35
N GLN A 347 1.37 -21.09 10.15
CA GLN A 347 0.62 -21.39 8.94
C GLN A 347 1.46 -22.41 8.16
N LYS A 348 0.80 -23.48 7.74
CA LYS A 348 1.39 -24.69 7.16
C LYS A 348 2.35 -24.36 6.00
N PRO A 349 3.47 -25.10 5.86
CA PRO A 349 4.44 -24.85 4.81
C PRO A 349 3.88 -25.28 3.46
N PHE A 350 4.03 -24.43 2.45
CA PHE A 350 4.10 -24.87 1.06
C PHE A 350 5.58 -24.86 0.66
N VAL A 351 6.01 -25.97 0.08
CA VAL A 351 7.39 -26.38 -0.13
C VAL A 351 8.07 -25.50 -1.19
N SER A 352 9.34 -25.15 -0.95
CA SER A 352 10.23 -24.44 -1.88
C SER A 352 11.24 -25.43 -2.44
N THR A 353 11.25 -25.63 -3.75
CA THR A 353 12.31 -26.36 -4.47
C THR A 353 13.41 -25.37 -4.82
N ALA A 354 14.46 -25.33 -4.02
CA ALA A 354 15.67 -24.58 -4.29
C ALA A 354 16.87 -25.38 -3.76
N ASP A 355 17.18 -26.47 -4.46
CA ASP A 355 18.54 -26.96 -4.54
C ASP A 355 19.02 -26.58 -5.94
N TYR A 356 19.76 -25.48 -6.07
CA TYR A 356 20.86 -25.28 -7.02
C TYR A 356 21.51 -23.93 -6.68
N THR A 357 22.75 -24.02 -6.20
CA THR A 357 23.63 -22.91 -5.81
C THR A 357 24.43 -22.34 -6.98
N GLU A 358 24.99 -21.16 -6.71
CA GLU A 358 25.74 -20.21 -7.54
C GLU A 358 26.96 -20.73 -8.35
N GLU A 359 27.41 -19.83 -9.24
CA GLU A 359 28.72 -19.73 -9.92
C GLU A 359 28.94 -20.53 -11.21
N SER A 360 28.76 -19.87 -12.37
CA SER A 360 29.81 -19.69 -13.38
C SER A 360 29.27 -18.93 -14.60
N ASN A 361 30.16 -18.23 -15.30
CA ASN A 361 29.96 -17.75 -16.67
C ASN A 361 29.32 -18.83 -17.55
N ASN A 362 28.39 -18.46 -18.44
CA ASN A 362 28.31 -18.90 -19.86
C ASN A 362 27.00 -18.37 -20.50
N GLN A 363 27.04 -17.79 -21.69
CA GLN A 363 26.87 -18.50 -22.96
C GLN A 363 25.63 -19.41 -22.94
N VAL A 364 24.60 -18.93 -23.66
CA VAL A 364 23.38 -19.68 -23.99
C VAL A 364 23.79 -21.04 -24.58
N PRO A 365 23.19 -22.17 -24.13
CA PRO A 365 23.35 -23.44 -24.82
C PRO A 365 22.75 -23.30 -26.22
N THR A 366 23.59 -23.34 -27.24
CA THR A 366 23.17 -23.57 -28.63
C THR A 366 22.69 -25.02 -28.72
N ASP A 367 21.38 -25.19 -28.70
CA ASP A 367 20.75 -26.40 -29.22
C ASP A 367 20.82 -26.29 -30.75
N ASP A 368 21.75 -27.02 -31.37
CA ASP A 368 22.10 -26.95 -32.80
C ASP A 368 20.94 -27.31 -33.77
N THR A 369 19.74 -27.59 -33.24
CA THR A 369 18.54 -27.99 -33.99
C THR A 369 17.54 -26.86 -34.26
N LEU A 370 17.70 -25.71 -33.59
CA LEU A 370 16.81 -24.56 -33.72
C LEU A 370 17.26 -23.61 -34.83
N GLN A 371 16.37 -23.31 -35.77
CA GLN A 371 16.62 -22.35 -36.85
C GLN A 371 15.97 -21.01 -36.54
N GLU A 372 16.73 -19.93 -36.71
CA GLU A 372 16.22 -18.56 -36.56
C GLU A 372 15.18 -18.27 -37.66
N VAL A 373 14.00 -17.82 -37.24
CA VAL A 373 12.93 -17.35 -38.11
C VAL A 373 12.80 -15.86 -37.92
N LYS A 374 13.02 -15.10 -39.01
CA LYS A 374 12.84 -13.64 -38.99
C LYS A 374 11.41 -13.29 -38.58
N ASP A 375 11.29 -12.60 -37.45
CA ASP A 375 10.02 -12.09 -36.96
C ASP A 375 10.00 -10.56 -36.95
N LYS A 376 8.81 -9.98 -37.14
CA LYS A 376 8.64 -8.51 -37.09
C LYS A 376 8.47 -7.98 -35.67
N PHE A 377 8.19 -8.86 -34.72
CA PHE A 377 7.94 -8.51 -33.32
C PHE A 377 9.09 -9.00 -32.44
N PHE A 378 9.41 -10.28 -32.41
CA PHE A 378 10.48 -10.79 -31.55
C PHE A 378 11.87 -10.40 -32.07
N ASP A 379 12.77 -10.01 -31.17
CA ASP A 379 14.17 -9.73 -31.49
C ASP A 379 14.86 -10.99 -32.01
N GLU A 380 14.62 -12.13 -31.34
CA GLU A 380 15.03 -13.44 -31.82
C GLU A 380 13.86 -14.42 -31.67
N PHE A 381 13.62 -15.18 -32.71
CA PHE A 381 12.65 -16.26 -32.68
C PHE A 381 13.28 -17.46 -33.38
N TYR A 382 13.37 -18.57 -32.68
CA TYR A 382 13.88 -19.81 -33.23
C TYR A 382 12.79 -20.87 -33.17
N ARG A 383 12.79 -21.76 -34.15
CA ARG A 383 11.94 -22.95 -34.15
C ARG A 383 12.70 -24.15 -34.69
N ALA A 384 12.35 -25.33 -34.21
CA ALA A 384 12.86 -26.57 -34.78
C ALA A 384 12.25 -26.80 -36.18
N GLU A 385 13.03 -27.39 -37.07
CA GLU A 385 12.54 -27.76 -38.40
C GLU A 385 11.40 -28.78 -38.29
N GLY A 386 10.24 -28.47 -38.88
CA GLY A 386 9.05 -29.31 -38.80
C GLY A 386 8.29 -29.26 -37.47
N ALA A 387 8.64 -28.34 -36.55
CA ALA A 387 7.86 -28.11 -35.33
C ALA A 387 6.42 -27.70 -35.68
N ALA A 388 5.44 -28.42 -35.13
CA ALA A 388 4.02 -28.15 -35.32
C ALA A 388 3.28 -28.29 -33.99
N LEU A 389 2.33 -27.39 -33.72
CA LEU A 389 1.50 -27.48 -32.52
C LEU A 389 0.26 -28.35 -32.80
N ALA A 390 0.07 -29.42 -32.02
CA ALA A 390 -1.14 -30.24 -32.14
C ALA A 390 -2.40 -29.41 -31.82
N LYS A 391 -3.45 -29.55 -32.64
CA LYS A 391 -4.74 -28.90 -32.37
C LYS A 391 -5.29 -29.35 -31.01
N GLY A 392 -5.63 -28.39 -30.15
CA GLY A 392 -6.06 -28.66 -28.78
C GLY A 392 -4.92 -28.94 -27.81
N ALA A 393 -3.69 -28.49 -28.11
CA ALA A 393 -2.54 -28.67 -27.24
C ALA A 393 -2.84 -28.21 -25.82
N ARG A 394 -2.49 -29.05 -24.84
CA ARG A 394 -2.63 -28.76 -23.41
C ARG A 394 -1.34 -28.11 -22.95
N ILE A 395 -1.41 -26.83 -22.59
CA ILE A 395 -0.27 -26.00 -22.26
C ILE A 395 -0.20 -25.83 -20.75
N TYR A 396 0.95 -26.17 -20.18
CA TYR A 396 1.29 -25.74 -18.82
C TYR A 396 2.27 -24.58 -18.88
N ILE A 397 2.01 -23.54 -18.10
CA ILE A 397 2.87 -22.36 -17.98
C ILE A 397 3.65 -22.52 -16.67
N ALA A 398 4.96 -22.73 -16.77
CA ALA A 398 5.84 -22.82 -15.61
C ALA A 398 5.89 -21.50 -14.84
N ASP A 399 6.32 -21.59 -13.58
CA ASP A 399 6.57 -20.42 -12.77
C ASP A 399 7.66 -19.56 -13.41
N LEU A 400 7.38 -18.27 -13.55
CA LEU A 400 8.33 -17.32 -14.10
C LEU A 400 9.46 -17.09 -13.10
N GLU A 401 10.68 -17.19 -13.59
CA GLU A 401 11.85 -16.66 -12.88
C GLU A 401 12.19 -15.25 -13.41
N VAL A 402 12.68 -14.40 -12.52
CA VAL A 402 12.92 -12.99 -12.82
C VAL A 402 14.30 -12.58 -12.34
N ASP A 403 15.14 -12.20 -13.28
CA ASP A 403 16.43 -11.58 -13.01
C ASP A 403 16.49 -10.14 -13.48
N PHE A 404 17.21 -9.37 -12.67
CA PHE A 404 17.46 -7.97 -12.92
C PHE A 404 18.69 -7.82 -13.80
N SER A 405 18.66 -6.86 -14.72
CA SER A 405 19.80 -6.63 -15.58
C SER A 405 21.04 -6.27 -14.74
N ARG A 406 22.24 -6.69 -15.16
CA ARG A 406 23.50 -6.33 -14.49
C ARG A 406 23.67 -4.81 -14.40
N HIS A 407 23.18 -4.09 -15.40
CA HIS A 407 23.18 -2.64 -15.43
C HIS A 407 22.33 -2.08 -14.28
N TRP A 408 21.07 -2.51 -14.19
CA TRP A 408 20.15 -2.14 -13.13
C TRP A 408 20.70 -2.46 -11.75
N LEU A 409 21.23 -3.67 -11.57
CA LEU A 409 21.86 -4.12 -10.33
C LEU A 409 23.02 -3.21 -9.94
N ARG A 410 23.86 -2.83 -10.91
CA ARG A 410 25.01 -1.95 -10.69
C ARG A 410 24.58 -0.53 -10.34
N GLU A 411 23.56 0.00 -11.02
CA GLU A 411 23.00 1.32 -10.71
C GLU A 411 22.38 1.37 -9.32
N HIS A 412 21.77 0.26 -8.89
CA HIS A 412 21.05 0.17 -7.63
C HIS A 412 21.82 -0.55 -6.52
N ARG A 413 23.09 -0.92 -6.75
CA ARG A 413 23.91 -1.77 -5.85
C ARG A 413 24.05 -1.21 -4.43
N SER A 414 24.00 0.11 -4.28
CA SER A 414 24.14 0.81 -3.01
C SER A 414 22.82 0.92 -2.22
N ARG A 415 21.70 0.39 -2.75
CA ARG A 415 20.39 0.49 -2.09
C ARG A 415 20.22 -0.63 -1.06
N HIS A 416 20.13 -0.25 0.22
CA HIS A 416 19.88 -1.16 1.34
C HIS A 416 18.60 -2.02 1.17
N MET A 417 17.61 -1.51 0.41
CA MET A 417 16.33 -2.16 0.18
C MET A 417 16.31 -3.04 -1.09
N LEU A 418 17.40 -3.06 -1.87
CA LEU A 418 17.51 -3.74 -3.17
C LEU A 418 17.11 -5.21 -3.06
N LYS A 419 17.75 -6.00 -2.20
CA LYS A 419 17.45 -7.44 -2.05
C LYS A 419 15.99 -7.70 -1.69
N ARG A 420 15.38 -6.80 -0.92
CA ARG A 420 14.00 -6.95 -0.46
C ARG A 420 12.98 -6.51 -1.53
N TYR A 421 13.36 -5.54 -2.36
CA TYR A 421 12.64 -5.17 -3.58
C TYR A 421 12.72 -6.28 -4.64
N GLN A 422 13.91 -6.80 -4.90
CA GLN A 422 14.14 -7.89 -5.83
C GLN A 422 13.30 -9.12 -5.46
N LYS A 423 13.39 -9.59 -4.21
CA LYS A 423 12.56 -10.70 -3.71
C LYS A 423 11.06 -10.45 -3.87
N ARG A 424 10.62 -9.20 -3.76
CA ARG A 424 9.22 -8.85 -3.96
C ARG A 424 8.84 -8.92 -5.44
N ILE A 425 9.63 -8.34 -6.33
CA ILE A 425 9.40 -8.43 -7.78
C ILE A 425 9.46 -9.88 -8.25
N GLN A 426 10.46 -10.63 -7.82
CA GLN A 426 10.59 -12.09 -8.03
C GLN A 426 9.43 -12.91 -7.45
N LYS A 427 8.57 -12.32 -6.62
CA LYS A 427 7.33 -12.94 -6.13
C LYS A 427 6.08 -12.43 -6.85
N ASP A 428 6.00 -11.13 -7.10
CA ASP A 428 4.82 -10.46 -7.65
C ASP A 428 4.72 -10.64 -9.17
N PHE A 429 5.85 -10.56 -9.88
CA PHE A 429 5.88 -10.66 -11.34
C PHE A 429 5.52 -12.05 -11.85
N PRO A 430 5.90 -13.17 -11.19
CA PRO A 430 5.44 -14.48 -11.61
C PRO A 430 3.92 -14.64 -11.50
N VAL A 431 3.32 -14.14 -10.43
CA VAL A 431 1.86 -14.13 -10.26
C VAL A 431 1.19 -13.28 -11.35
N LEU A 432 1.75 -12.10 -11.64
CA LEU A 432 1.27 -11.23 -12.70
C LEU A 432 1.38 -11.91 -14.07
N PHE A 433 2.53 -12.48 -14.40
CA PHE A 433 2.81 -13.13 -15.67
C PHE A 433 1.83 -14.27 -15.91
N LYS A 434 1.71 -15.19 -14.94
CA LYS A 434 0.77 -16.30 -15.02
C LYS A 434 -0.65 -15.81 -15.27
N LYS A 435 -1.11 -14.80 -14.51
CA LYS A 435 -2.43 -14.18 -14.71
C LYS A 435 -2.62 -13.58 -16.11
N ARG A 436 -1.61 -12.92 -16.68
CA ARG A 436 -1.70 -12.30 -18.01
C ARG A 436 -1.68 -13.34 -19.13
N PHE A 437 -0.77 -14.31 -19.07
CA PHE A 437 -0.67 -15.37 -20.07
C PHE A 437 -1.91 -16.27 -20.04
N HIS A 438 -2.39 -16.70 -18.86
CA HIS A 438 -3.66 -17.43 -18.76
C HIS A 438 -4.80 -16.67 -19.44
N LYS A 439 -4.98 -15.39 -19.11
CA LYS A 439 -6.04 -14.56 -19.69
C LYS A 439 -5.95 -14.44 -21.22
N VAL A 440 -4.75 -14.54 -21.80
CA VAL A 440 -4.56 -14.52 -23.26
C VAL A 440 -4.89 -15.90 -23.85
N PHE A 441 -4.32 -16.96 -23.30
CA PHE A 441 -4.42 -18.32 -23.84
C PHE A 441 -5.82 -18.92 -23.64
N GLU A 442 -6.50 -18.62 -22.53
CA GLU A 442 -7.88 -19.07 -22.28
C GLU A 442 -8.91 -18.51 -23.28
N LYS A 443 -8.59 -17.42 -23.98
CA LYS A 443 -9.47 -16.84 -25.00
C LYS A 443 -9.38 -17.54 -26.34
N ASN A 444 -8.50 -18.53 -26.47
CA ASN A 444 -8.18 -19.17 -27.73
C ASN A 444 -8.72 -20.60 -27.75
N GLU A 445 -9.37 -20.99 -28.85
CA GLU A 445 -10.01 -22.30 -28.98
C GLU A 445 -9.05 -23.40 -29.46
N ALA A 446 -7.85 -23.05 -29.95
CA ALA A 446 -6.87 -23.98 -30.49
C ALA A 446 -5.97 -24.62 -29.41
N VAL A 447 -5.93 -24.04 -28.20
CA VAL A 447 -5.11 -24.51 -27.07
C VAL A 447 -5.91 -24.50 -25.77
N SER A 448 -5.49 -25.27 -24.78
CA SER A 448 -6.10 -25.26 -23.45
C SER A 448 -5.02 -25.16 -22.38
N VAL A 449 -5.21 -24.29 -21.38
CA VAL A 449 -4.26 -24.14 -20.28
C VAL A 449 -4.61 -25.11 -19.16
N VAL A 450 -3.64 -25.87 -18.68
CA VAL A 450 -3.81 -26.87 -17.61
C VAL A 450 -3.03 -26.49 -16.35
N GLU A 451 -3.55 -26.89 -15.19
CA GLU A 451 -2.98 -26.52 -13.87
C GLU A 451 -1.91 -27.50 -13.37
N GLN A 452 -1.76 -28.68 -14.00
CA GLN A 452 -0.76 -29.69 -13.63
C GLN A 452 0.08 -30.06 -14.85
N VAL A 453 1.42 -30.12 -14.66
CA VAL A 453 2.37 -30.49 -15.72
C VAL A 453 2.04 -31.86 -16.34
N GLY A 454 1.58 -32.82 -15.53
CA GLY A 454 1.22 -34.16 -16.00
C GLY A 454 0.07 -34.20 -17.00
N ASP A 455 -0.75 -33.15 -17.05
CA ASP A 455 -1.85 -33.01 -17.99
C ASP A 455 -1.45 -32.23 -19.26
N ALA A 456 -0.22 -31.74 -19.34
CA ALA A 456 0.24 -30.93 -20.46
C ALA A 456 0.91 -31.77 -21.55
N SER A 457 0.76 -31.34 -22.79
CA SER A 457 1.58 -31.79 -23.92
C SER A 457 2.72 -30.80 -24.21
N ILE A 458 2.53 -29.53 -23.84
CA ILE A 458 3.51 -28.45 -24.06
C ILE A 458 3.78 -27.74 -22.73
N LEU A 459 5.06 -27.50 -22.47
CA LEU A 459 5.53 -26.72 -21.34
C LEU A 459 6.11 -25.40 -21.83
N LEU A 460 5.54 -24.29 -21.37
CA LEU A 460 6.16 -22.97 -21.54
C LEU A 460 7.05 -22.70 -20.33
N VAL A 461 8.34 -22.45 -20.58
CA VAL A 461 9.33 -22.12 -19.56
C VAL A 461 9.74 -20.66 -19.74
N PRO A 462 9.06 -19.73 -19.05
CA PRO A 462 9.35 -18.31 -19.19
C PRO A 462 10.44 -17.88 -18.20
N TYR A 463 11.26 -16.93 -18.64
CA TYR A 463 12.31 -16.31 -17.86
C TYR A 463 12.44 -14.84 -18.23
N ILE A 464 12.38 -13.94 -17.25
CA ILE A 464 12.78 -12.54 -17.48
C ILE A 464 14.27 -12.45 -17.21
N GLU A 465 15.07 -12.37 -18.27
CA GLU A 465 16.54 -12.39 -18.20
C GLU A 465 17.11 -11.04 -17.71
N LYS A 466 16.49 -9.96 -18.17
CA LYS A 466 16.97 -8.60 -17.91
C LYS A 466 15.79 -7.72 -17.58
N LEU A 467 15.53 -7.56 -16.30
CA LEU A 467 14.58 -6.57 -15.80
C LEU A 467 15.30 -5.29 -15.39
N ASP A 468 15.01 -4.21 -16.10
CA ASP A 468 15.39 -2.84 -15.77
C ASP A 468 14.12 -2.08 -15.39
N ILE A 469 13.93 -1.77 -14.11
CA ILE A 469 12.81 -0.92 -13.70
C ILE A 469 13.34 0.52 -13.61
N THR A 470 12.91 1.40 -14.50
CA THR A 470 13.39 2.80 -14.57
C THR A 470 13.06 3.57 -13.30
N GLY A 471 11.92 3.26 -12.68
CA GLY A 471 11.45 3.90 -11.46
C GLY A 471 11.08 2.89 -10.38
N PRO A 472 12.07 2.25 -9.76
CA PRO A 472 11.81 1.17 -8.83
C PRO A 472 11.34 1.68 -7.48
N ASP A 473 10.18 1.19 -7.03
CA ASP A 473 9.64 1.49 -5.71
C ASP A 473 10.37 0.70 -4.61
N PHE A 474 11.58 1.12 -4.28
CA PHE A 474 12.35 0.57 -3.15
C PHE A 474 11.70 0.82 -1.78
N GLN A 475 10.57 1.54 -1.75
CA GLN A 475 9.89 2.01 -0.54
C GLN A 475 10.75 2.91 0.36
N ASP A 476 11.76 3.55 -0.24
CA ASP A 476 12.61 4.56 0.41
C ASP A 476 12.07 5.99 0.24
N GLY A 477 10.91 6.14 -0.39
CA GLY A 477 10.24 7.43 -0.66
C GLY A 477 10.75 8.16 -1.90
N THR A 478 11.68 7.58 -2.68
CA THR A 478 12.14 8.15 -3.95
C THR A 478 11.02 8.05 -5.00
N ARG A 479 10.57 9.18 -5.52
CA ARG A 479 9.63 9.23 -6.64
C ARG A 479 10.40 9.44 -7.93
N PHE A 480 10.31 8.49 -8.84
CA PHE A 480 10.91 8.62 -10.17
C PHE A 480 9.82 9.09 -11.12
N LYS A 481 10.10 10.17 -11.84
CA LYS A 481 9.30 10.53 -13.00
C LYS A 481 9.88 9.82 -14.20
N VAL A 482 9.10 8.92 -14.78
CA VAL A 482 9.56 8.04 -15.85
C VAL A 482 8.62 8.17 -17.04
N LYS A 483 9.16 8.09 -18.26
CA LYS A 483 8.33 8.03 -19.46
C LYS A 483 7.70 6.65 -19.67
N GLN A 484 8.28 5.64 -19.03
CA GLN A 484 7.92 4.24 -19.11
C GLN A 484 8.43 3.51 -17.84
N ALA A 485 7.73 2.46 -17.41
CA ALA A 485 8.07 1.71 -16.19
C ALA A 485 9.44 1.05 -16.24
N GLY A 486 9.88 0.67 -17.43
CA GLY A 486 11.18 0.06 -17.59
C GLY A 486 11.32 -0.74 -18.86
N ARG A 487 12.33 -1.60 -18.85
CA ARG A 487 12.62 -2.56 -19.91
C ARG A 487 12.63 -3.95 -19.30
N ALA A 488 12.11 -4.92 -20.03
CA ALA A 488 12.24 -6.33 -19.69
C ALA A 488 12.64 -7.12 -20.93
N ALA A 489 13.52 -8.10 -20.75
CA ALA A 489 13.81 -9.12 -21.76
C ALA A 489 13.14 -10.42 -21.38
N LEU A 490 12.18 -10.86 -22.20
CA LEU A 490 11.58 -12.19 -22.09
C LEU A 490 12.45 -13.17 -22.87
N ALA A 491 12.90 -14.22 -22.20
CA ALA A 491 13.29 -15.49 -22.81
C ALA A 491 12.17 -16.50 -22.51
N LEU A 492 11.71 -17.21 -23.52
CA LEU A 492 10.68 -18.23 -23.34
C LEU A 492 10.99 -19.43 -24.22
N ASP A 493 11.17 -20.57 -23.57
CA ASP A 493 11.32 -21.85 -24.24
C ASP A 493 9.98 -22.58 -24.28
N VAL A 494 9.70 -23.17 -25.43
CA VAL A 494 8.54 -24.03 -25.66
C VAL A 494 9.07 -25.44 -25.76
N VAL A 495 8.73 -26.26 -24.78
CA VAL A 495 9.18 -27.65 -24.70
C VAL A 495 8.02 -28.56 -25.05
N ASP A 496 8.24 -29.46 -26.00
CA ASP A 496 7.35 -30.60 -26.21
C ASP A 496 7.66 -31.65 -25.14
N LEU A 497 6.67 -31.95 -24.29
CA LEU A 497 6.85 -32.88 -23.17
C LEU A 497 6.93 -34.34 -23.61
N ALA A 498 6.48 -34.68 -24.83
CA ALA A 498 6.59 -36.04 -25.36
C ALA A 498 8.03 -36.38 -25.78
N SER A 499 8.69 -35.44 -26.47
CA SER A 499 10.09 -35.59 -26.91
C SER A 499 11.11 -35.03 -25.91
N ASN A 500 10.66 -34.20 -24.96
CA ASN A 500 11.49 -33.41 -24.04
C ASN A 500 12.53 -32.54 -24.78
N THR A 501 12.11 -31.94 -25.90
CA THR A 501 12.95 -31.06 -26.73
C THR A 501 12.37 -29.65 -26.80
N VAL A 502 13.24 -28.65 -26.93
CA VAL A 502 12.83 -27.26 -27.18
C VAL A 502 12.43 -27.15 -28.65
N ILE A 503 11.16 -26.88 -28.93
CA ILE A 503 10.62 -26.78 -30.29
C ILE A 503 10.56 -25.33 -30.78
N ALA A 504 10.54 -24.37 -29.86
CA ALA A 504 10.62 -22.96 -30.16
C ALA A 504 11.25 -22.17 -29.00
N ARG A 505 11.96 -21.11 -29.34
CA ARG A 505 12.56 -20.16 -28.39
C ARG A 505 12.22 -18.75 -28.81
N PHE A 506 11.70 -17.97 -27.87
CA PHE A 506 11.39 -16.57 -28.07
C PHE A 506 12.34 -15.72 -27.22
N TYR A 507 12.93 -14.71 -27.85
CA TYR A 507 13.63 -13.64 -27.17
C TYR A 507 13.09 -12.30 -27.63
N ASP A 508 12.72 -11.44 -26.69
CA ASP A 508 12.32 -10.07 -27.01
C ASP A 508 12.62 -9.15 -25.85
N SER A 509 13.35 -8.08 -26.14
CA SER A 509 13.81 -7.10 -25.17
C SER A 509 13.15 -5.77 -25.44
N ARG A 510 12.08 -5.50 -24.69
CA ARG A 510 11.24 -4.34 -24.90
C ARG A 510 11.15 -3.43 -23.70
N GLU A 511 11.04 -2.16 -24.03
CA GLU A 511 10.56 -1.16 -23.11
C GLU A 511 9.06 -1.32 -22.95
N THR A 512 8.55 -1.11 -21.73
CA THR A 512 7.11 -0.97 -21.52
C THR A 512 6.59 0.19 -22.35
N ASP A 513 5.35 0.14 -22.79
CA ASP A 513 4.78 1.23 -23.56
C ASP A 513 4.93 2.56 -22.81
N SER A 514 5.31 3.61 -23.53
CA SER A 514 5.10 4.97 -23.06
C SER A 514 3.61 5.28 -23.16
N ALA A 515 2.99 5.85 -22.12
CA ALA A 515 1.72 6.54 -22.31
C ALA A 515 1.93 7.60 -23.40
N GLY A 516 1.22 7.46 -24.53
CA GLY A 516 1.43 8.29 -25.71
C GLY A 516 1.45 9.80 -25.41
N PHE A 517 2.20 10.55 -26.23
CA PHE A 517 2.41 12.01 -26.18
C PHE A 517 2.85 12.61 -24.82
N SER A 518 4.17 12.65 -24.61
CA SER A 518 4.93 13.65 -23.82
C SER A 518 4.53 13.94 -22.35
N TYR A 519 4.09 12.95 -21.57
CA TYR A 519 3.98 13.09 -20.11
C TYR A 519 4.91 12.10 -19.38
N PHE A 520 5.66 12.60 -18.39
CA PHE A 520 6.37 11.74 -17.43
C PHE A 520 5.37 11.30 -16.35
N GLU A 521 5.30 10.00 -16.07
CA GLU A 521 4.46 9.42 -15.02
C GLU A 521 5.25 9.18 -13.73
N ASP A 522 4.56 9.25 -12.60
CA ASP A 522 5.13 8.87 -11.31
C ASP A 522 5.27 7.35 -11.25
N ALA A 523 6.50 6.88 -11.35
CA ALA A 523 6.81 5.48 -11.15
C ALA A 523 6.42 5.07 -9.73
N SER A 524 5.59 4.05 -9.66
CA SER A 524 5.10 3.45 -8.43
C SER A 524 5.04 1.94 -8.62
N ARG A 525 4.89 1.20 -7.53
CA ARG A 525 4.65 -0.24 -7.63
C ARG A 525 3.46 -0.56 -8.53
N ILE A 526 2.37 0.20 -8.42
CA ILE A 526 1.14 0.00 -9.21
C ILE A 526 1.39 0.31 -10.68
N TYR A 527 2.07 1.41 -10.99
CA TYR A 527 2.48 1.76 -12.35
C TYR A 527 3.34 0.67 -12.96
N ASN A 528 4.41 0.27 -12.28
CA ASN A 528 5.30 -0.81 -12.75
C ASN A 528 4.51 -2.11 -12.97
N TYR A 529 3.64 -2.48 -12.03
CA TYR A 529 2.81 -3.69 -12.16
C TYR A 529 1.81 -3.61 -13.34
N ARG A 530 1.24 -2.43 -13.62
CA ARG A 530 0.35 -2.21 -14.77
C ARG A 530 1.12 -2.32 -16.08
N GLU A 531 2.19 -1.56 -16.23
CA GLU A 531 2.97 -1.44 -17.47
C GLU A 531 3.66 -2.75 -17.85
N PHE A 532 4.36 -3.38 -16.90
CA PHE A 532 4.94 -4.71 -17.15
C PHE A 532 3.85 -5.76 -17.38
N GLY A 533 2.67 -5.62 -16.75
CA GLY A 533 1.53 -6.48 -17.02
C GLY A 533 0.96 -6.32 -18.43
N GLN A 534 0.95 -5.11 -18.99
CA GLN A 534 0.57 -4.87 -20.38
C GLN A 534 1.60 -5.45 -21.35
N LEU A 535 2.88 -5.23 -21.09
CA LEU A 535 3.97 -5.83 -21.86
C LEU A 535 3.88 -7.36 -21.87
N MET A 536 3.67 -7.99 -20.71
CA MET A 536 3.43 -9.44 -20.61
C MET A 536 2.17 -9.89 -21.36
N THR A 537 1.10 -9.08 -21.37
CA THR A 537 -0.10 -9.39 -22.16
C THR A 537 0.22 -9.36 -23.66
N LYS A 538 1.02 -8.39 -24.12
CA LYS A 538 1.47 -8.31 -25.52
C LYS A 538 2.35 -9.49 -25.90
N TRP A 539 3.32 -9.83 -25.06
CA TRP A 539 4.15 -11.02 -25.26
C TRP A 539 3.30 -12.28 -25.36
N GLY A 540 2.39 -12.51 -24.41
CA GLY A 540 1.51 -13.67 -24.45
C GLY A 540 0.70 -13.75 -25.74
N ALA A 541 0.17 -12.62 -26.22
CA ALA A 541 -0.59 -12.58 -27.47
C ALA A 541 0.30 -12.94 -28.69
N ARG A 542 1.53 -12.39 -28.75
CA ARG A 542 2.44 -12.65 -29.87
C ARG A 542 3.05 -14.04 -29.85
N VAL A 543 3.35 -14.58 -28.67
CA VAL A 543 3.77 -15.97 -28.51
C VAL A 543 2.67 -16.89 -29.01
N LEU A 544 1.42 -16.66 -28.58
CA LEU A 544 0.27 -17.45 -29.04
C LEU A 544 0.10 -17.36 -30.57
N ASP A 545 0.15 -16.16 -31.16
CA ASP A 545 0.07 -15.98 -32.62
C ASP A 545 1.14 -16.80 -33.38
N ARG A 546 2.33 -16.99 -32.81
CA ARG A 546 3.42 -17.77 -33.42
C ARG A 546 3.31 -19.25 -33.16
N LEU A 547 2.86 -19.64 -31.98
CA LEU A 547 2.58 -21.03 -31.64
C LEU A 547 1.49 -21.62 -32.54
N GLU A 548 0.47 -20.83 -32.91
CA GLU A 548 -0.56 -21.26 -33.86
C GLU A 548 -0.06 -21.37 -35.31
N ALA A 549 1.04 -20.69 -35.62
CA ALA A 549 1.65 -20.68 -36.94
C ALA A 549 2.80 -21.71 -37.09
N LEU A 550 3.10 -22.46 -36.03
CA LEU A 550 3.94 -23.66 -36.07
C LEU A 550 3.13 -24.81 -36.68
#